data_AF-A0A8T7FLA7-F1
#
_entry.id   AF-A0A8T7FLA7-F1
#
_cell.length_a   1.000
_cell.length_b   1.000
_cell.length_c   1.000
_cell.angle_alpha   90.00
_cell.angle_beta   90.00
_cell.angle_gamma   90.00
#
_symmetry.space_group_name_H-M   'P 1'
#
loop_
_entity.id
_entity.type
_entity.pdbx_description
1 polymer ?
#
loop_
_entity_poly.entity_id
_entity_poly.type
_entity_poly.pdbx_seq_one_letter_code
_entity_poly.pdbx_strand_id
1 'polypeptide(L)' 'MKAVAHRPKDLLDIQAVVENHPDLDVARIKNWVKQFADVLEMPSLWDDIEGILK' A
#
# COMPACT_ATOMS: atom_id res chain seq x y z
N MET A 1 -11.38 0.92 -8.01
CA MET A 1 -10.07 1.59 -8.19
C MET A 1 -10.03 2.94 -7.45
N LYS A 2 -10.12 2.96 -6.11
CA LYS A 2 -10.19 4.24 -5.35
C LYS A 2 -8.93 4.59 -4.55
N ALA A 3 -8.08 3.60 -4.22
CA ALA A 3 -6.87 3.74 -3.41
C ALA A 3 -5.62 4.22 -4.17
N VAL A 4 -5.64 4.21 -5.51
CA VAL A 4 -4.51 4.67 -6.36
C VAL A 4 -4.39 6.20 -6.37
N ALA A 5 -5.40 6.93 -5.87
CA ALA A 5 -5.48 8.39 -6.00
C ALA A 5 -4.75 9.19 -4.90
N HIS A 6 -3.89 8.56 -4.09
CA HIS A 6 -3.17 9.22 -2.97
C HIS A 6 -4.09 10.12 -2.13
N ARG A 7 -5.36 9.71 -1.91
CA ARG A 7 -6.22 10.54 -1.08
C ARG A 7 -5.75 10.41 0.36
N PRO A 8 -5.63 11.53 1.10
CA PRO A 8 -5.19 11.51 2.50
C PRO A 8 -5.99 10.52 3.37
N LYS A 9 -7.25 10.28 3.02
CA LYS A 9 -8.13 9.33 3.72
C LYS A 9 -7.76 7.86 3.47
N ASP A 10 -7.32 7.52 2.27
CA ASP A 10 -6.96 6.13 1.93
C ASP A 10 -5.69 5.69 2.70
N LEU A 11 -4.77 6.61 2.99
CA LEU A 11 -3.58 6.32 3.82
C LEU A 11 -3.95 6.07 5.29
N LEU A 12 -4.88 6.83 5.84
CA LEU A 12 -5.39 6.62 7.21
C LEU A 12 -6.12 5.27 7.33
N ASP A 13 -6.89 4.90 6.31
CA ASP A 13 -7.57 3.60 6.28
C ASP A 13 -6.56 2.45 6.20
N ILE A 14 -5.49 2.57 5.41
CA ILE A 14 -4.39 1.59 5.35
C ILE A 14 -3.70 1.50 6.72
N GLN A 15 -3.37 2.63 7.35
CA GLN A 15 -2.71 2.64 8.65
C GLN A 15 -3.57 1.99 9.74
N ALA A 16 -4.88 2.28 9.77
CA ALA A 16 -5.80 1.63 10.70
C ALA A 16 -5.89 0.11 10.48
N VAL A 17 -5.85 -0.36 9.24
CA VAL A 17 -5.82 -1.81 8.94
C VAL A 17 -4.51 -2.44 9.42
N VAL A 18 -3.38 -1.75 9.24
CA VAL A 18 -2.06 -2.22 9.69
C VAL A 18 -1.99 -2.32 11.21
N GLU A 19 -2.49 -1.31 11.92
CA GLU A 19 -2.51 -1.30 13.39
C GLU A 19 -3.41 -2.38 13.99
N ASN A 20 -4.52 -2.74 13.32
CA ASN A 20 -5.47 -3.74 13.82
C ASN A 20 -5.15 -5.18 13.39
N HIS A 21 -4.25 -5.37 12.43
CA HIS A 21 -3.88 -6.69 11.89
C HIS A 21 -2.36 -6.88 11.87
N PRO A 22 -1.74 -7.22 13.02
CA PRO A 22 -0.29 -7.42 13.12
C PRO A 22 0.21 -8.65 12.33
N ASP A 23 -0.69 -9.51 11.86
CA ASP A 23 -0.45 -10.71 11.06
C ASP A 23 -0.59 -10.48 9.55
N LEU A 24 -0.62 -9.21 9.10
CA LEU A 24 -0.70 -8.87 7.69
C LEU A 24 0.43 -9.52 6.89
N ASP A 25 0.04 -10.17 5.80
CA ASP A 25 0.97 -10.73 4.84
C ASP A 25 1.58 -9.63 3.97
N VAL A 26 2.67 -9.06 4.46
CA VAL A 26 3.46 -8.02 3.77
C VAL A 26 3.95 -8.53 2.41
N ALA A 27 4.24 -9.83 2.26
CA ALA A 27 4.68 -10.39 0.99
C ALA A 27 3.56 -10.36 -0.06
N ARG A 28 2.34 -10.69 0.36
CA ARG A 28 1.15 -10.56 -0.50
C ARG A 28 0.88 -9.11 -0.87
N ILE A 29 0.94 -8.19 0.10
CA ILE A 29 0.73 -6.75 -0.14
C ILE A 29 1.76 -6.22 -1.14
N LYS A 30 3.04 -6.56 -0.94
CA LYS A 30 4.12 -6.20 -1.86
C LYS A 30 3.88 -6.65 -3.29
N ASN A 31 3.47 -7.90 -3.48
CA ASN A 31 3.19 -8.44 -4.80
C ASN A 31 2.05 -7.70 -5.51
N TRP A 32 0.99 -7.33 -4.78
CA TRP A 32 -0.10 -6.55 -5.35
C TRP A 32 0.32 -5.12 -5.67
N VAL A 33 0.98 -4.44 -4.73
CA VAL A 33 1.45 -3.05 -4.93
C VAL A 33 2.40 -2.96 -6.11
N LYS A 34 3.33 -3.91 -6.27
CA LYS A 34 4.22 -3.96 -7.44
C LYS A 34 3.48 -4.15 -8.76
N GLN A 35 2.51 -5.07 -8.82
CA GLN A 35 1.70 -5.25 -10.04
C GLN A 35 0.91 -3.98 -10.39
N PHE A 36 0.38 -3.27 -9.40
CA PHE A 36 -0.27 -1.98 -9.63
C PHE A 36 0.72 -0.89 -10.05
N ALA A 37 1.89 -0.84 -9.42
CA ALA A 37 2.97 0.07 -9.78
C ALA A 37 3.40 -0.10 -11.23
N ASP A 38 3.53 -1.35 -11.71
CA ASP A 38 3.87 -1.67 -13.09
C ASP A 38 2.77 -1.18 -14.07
N VAL A 39 1.49 -1.44 -13.76
CA VAL A 39 0.36 -1.00 -14.60
C VAL A 39 0.22 0.51 -14.63
N LEU A 40 0.59 1.20 -13.55
CA LEU A 40 0.51 2.65 -13.41
C LEU A 40 1.80 3.37 -13.84
N GLU A 41 2.84 2.63 -14.24
CA GLU A 41 4.18 3.14 -14.53
C GLU A 41 4.78 3.95 -13.35
N MET A 42 4.44 3.56 -12.12
CA MET A 42 4.86 4.21 -10.86
C MET A 42 5.68 3.24 -9.98
N PRO A 43 6.91 2.87 -10.36
CA PRO A 43 7.71 1.87 -9.63
C PRO A 43 8.04 2.26 -8.19
N SER A 44 8.08 3.57 -7.88
CA SER A 44 8.34 4.09 -6.52
C SER A 44 7.16 3.94 -5.56
N LEU A 45 5.98 3.52 -6.03
CA LEU A 45 4.78 3.35 -5.20
C LEU A 45 4.98 2.35 -4.06
N TRP A 46 5.82 1.33 -4.27
CA TRP A 46 6.16 0.39 -3.20
C TRP A 46 6.99 1.08 -2.11
N ASP A 47 7.92 1.94 -2.47
CA ASP A 47 8.82 2.59 -1.52
C ASP A 47 8.03 3.52 -0.58
N ASP A 48 7.01 4.22 -1.11
CA ASP A 48 6.09 5.05 -0.32
C ASP A 48 5.26 4.23 0.67
N ILE A 49 4.80 3.04 0.26
CA ILE A 49 3.97 2.17 1.10
C ILE A 49 4.83 1.41 2.12
N GLU A 50 6.05 1.01 1.77
CA GLU A 50 6.98 0.32 2.67
C GLU A 50 7.32 1.19 3.89
N GLY A 51 7.36 2.52 3.72
CA GLY A 51 7.57 3.46 4.83
C GLY A 51 6.42 3.49 5.85
N ILE A 52 5.19 3.11 5.43
CA ILE A 52 3.97 3.14 6.27
C ILE A 52 3.73 1.78 6.95
N LEU A 53 4.26 0.69 6.38
CA LEU A 53 4.10 -0.67 6.90
C LEU A 53 5.09 -1.04 8.04
N LYS A 54 5.96 -0.11 8.46
CA LYS A 54 6.90 -0.29 9.59
C LYS A 54 6.30 0.22 10.89
#